data_AF-A0A4Z1E4X1-F1
#
_entry.id   AF-A0A4Z1E4X1-F1
#
_cell.length_a   1.000
_cell.length_b   1.000
_cell.length_c   1.000
_cell.angle_alpha   90.00
_cell.angle_beta   90.00
_cell.angle_gamma   90.00
#
_symmetry.space_group_name_H-M   'P 1'
#
loop_
_entity.id
_entity.type
_entity.pdbx_description
1 polymer ?
#
loop_
_entity_poly.entity_id
_entity_poly.type
_entity_poly.pdbx_seq_one_letter_code
_entity_poly.pdbx_strand_id
1 'polypeptide(L)'
;MDITTSVVRGMMVPMIIWRDGVVTSTGTSWRGAQELQVEITSGPVEPARVAPGTSVRALAYTELVGTPGVGDRVSLTCSALARGLGTGGYALVAAVPDALPADPPPSPGHLVKARYTPLQPMVLGVDEQESDSHAVLADADDLGGMPVVVADLHSALPAVLAGMRAEAEAAGRPAPRVAYLMTDGGALPAWFSRSLAQLREAGWLEASITVGQAFGGDLEAVTVHSGLLAARHVLGVDAVVVAQGPGNLGTGTRWGFSGVAAGEVLNAVGVLGGRGIASLRVSDADERGRHRGVSHHSLTAYGRVALSASDVVVPRALGVDVAGWSTGLEDDVAAAARGITAPHTPHRYVPQALAGLLEALATSPVRLSTMGRGLAVDATPFLAAAAAGRWATRLLAPVTGTVWHVALAQEWADAVERGAYSRSTRAAGLEEVGFVHASRADQVDRVAEAFYDDLGDGALVLLEIDADALAAAGVAVVAEPGSADQTGERFPHVYGAVPIDAVRTVRAWRGSHAASVG
;
A
#
# COMPACT_ATOMS: atom_id res chain seq x y z
N MET A 1 43.34 35.52 12.25
CA MET A 1 42.01 35.11 12.75
C MET A 1 41.94 33.62 12.56
N ASP A 2 42.31 32.88 13.60
CA ASP A 2 42.26 31.42 13.64
C ASP A 2 40.81 30.96 13.69
N ILE A 3 40.39 30.19 12.69
CA ILE A 3 39.20 29.36 12.78
C ILE A 3 39.69 28.04 13.38
N THR A 4 39.65 27.95 14.71
CA THR A 4 39.84 26.70 15.43
C THR A 4 38.68 25.77 15.08
N THR A 5 38.96 24.80 14.21
CA THR A 5 38.12 23.64 13.96
C THR A 5 37.97 22.85 15.26
N SER A 6 36.95 23.20 16.05
CA SER A 6 36.49 22.38 17.16
C SER A 6 35.87 21.10 16.58
N VAL A 7 36.73 20.13 16.26
CA VAL A 7 36.30 18.74 16.14
C VAL A 7 35.94 18.33 17.55
N VAL A 8 34.64 18.38 17.86
CA VAL A 8 34.09 17.79 19.08
C VAL A 8 34.44 16.29 19.03
N ARG A 9 35.54 15.92 19.70
CA ARG A 9 35.79 14.55 20.10
C ARG A 9 34.71 14.20 21.12
N GLY A 10 33.55 13.76 20.63
CA GLY A 10 32.50 13.22 21.47
C GLY A 10 33.05 12.03 22.24
N MET A 11 32.89 12.04 23.56
CA MET A 11 33.00 10.81 24.36
C MET A 11 32.19 9.73 23.64
N MET A 12 32.76 8.54 23.45
CA MET A 12 32.00 7.41 22.90
C MET A 12 30.86 7.09 23.86
N VAL A 13 29.66 7.57 23.54
CA VAL A 13 28.45 7.24 24.27
C VAL A 13 28.09 5.79 23.91
N PRO A 14 27.85 4.91 24.89
CA PRO A 14 27.40 3.55 24.62
C PRO A 14 26.16 3.58 23.70
N MET A 15 26.23 2.88 22.56
CA MET A 15 25.16 2.90 21.55
C MET A 15 23.96 2.02 21.93
N ILE A 16 24.17 1.02 22.79
CA ILE A 16 23.16 0.03 23.21
C ILE A 16 23.11 -0.05 24.73
N ILE A 17 21.89 -0.01 25.28
CA ILE A 17 21.62 -0.26 26.70
C ILE A 17 21.41 -1.77 26.88
N TRP A 18 22.39 -2.44 27.50
CA TRP A 18 22.36 -3.87 27.81
C TRP A 18 21.88 -4.15 29.23
N ARG A 19 21.07 -5.18 29.41
CA ARG A 19 20.61 -5.67 30.71
C ARG A 19 20.57 -7.20 30.73
N ASP A 20 20.81 -7.80 31.88
CA ASP A 20 20.47 -9.21 32.08
C ASP A 20 19.25 -9.32 32.99
N GLY A 21 18.46 -10.35 32.77
CA GLY A 21 17.27 -10.63 33.55
C GLY A 21 16.88 -12.10 33.55
N VAL A 22 15.82 -12.40 34.29
CA VAL A 22 15.23 -13.73 34.39
C VAL A 22 13.78 -13.68 33.91
N VAL A 23 13.40 -14.62 33.05
CA VAL A 23 12.02 -14.74 32.57
C VAL A 23 11.12 -15.14 33.74
N THR A 24 10.10 -14.33 34.01
CA THR A 24 9.13 -14.56 35.09
C THR A 24 7.79 -15.12 34.57
N SER A 25 7.41 -14.79 33.34
CA SER A 25 6.27 -15.41 32.66
C SER A 25 6.38 -15.29 31.14
N THR A 26 5.70 -16.21 30.44
CA THR A 26 5.53 -16.19 28.98
C THR A 26 4.18 -15.59 28.62
N GLY A 27 4.17 -14.67 27.65
CA GLY A 27 2.98 -14.01 27.14
C GLY A 27 2.45 -14.63 25.84
N THR A 28 1.82 -13.81 25.01
CA THR A 28 1.33 -14.22 23.69
C THR A 28 2.50 -14.68 22.81
N SER A 29 2.31 -15.77 22.08
CA SER A 29 3.21 -16.19 21.02
C SER A 29 2.52 -16.08 19.66
N TRP A 30 3.34 -15.91 18.63
CA TRP A 30 2.94 -16.02 17.24
C TRP A 30 4.16 -16.46 16.43
N ARG A 31 3.99 -16.63 15.12
CA ARG A 31 5.05 -17.14 14.26
C ARG A 31 6.36 -16.35 14.41
N GLY A 32 7.40 -17.05 14.89
CA GLY A 32 8.76 -16.55 15.05
C GLY A 32 8.98 -15.60 16.23
N ALA A 33 7.99 -15.38 17.10
CA ALA A 33 8.15 -14.49 18.26
C ALA A 33 7.36 -14.91 19.50
N GLN A 34 7.94 -14.64 20.67
CA GLN A 34 7.37 -14.91 21.99
C GLN A 34 7.47 -13.66 22.88
N GLU A 35 6.34 -13.18 23.40
CA GLU A 35 6.35 -12.16 24.46
C GLU A 35 6.77 -12.76 25.79
N LEU A 36 7.52 -12.00 26.58
CA LEU A 36 8.02 -12.40 27.88
C LEU A 36 7.80 -11.27 28.89
N GLN A 37 7.63 -11.63 30.15
CA GLN A 37 7.92 -10.72 31.27
C GLN A 37 9.26 -11.10 31.86
N VAL A 38 10.15 -10.12 32.00
CA VAL A 38 11.51 -10.33 32.48
C VAL A 38 11.77 -9.41 33.67
N GLU A 39 12.21 -9.97 34.78
CA GLU A 39 12.77 -9.19 35.88
C GLU A 39 14.25 -8.91 35.58
N ILE A 40 14.63 -7.64 35.55
CA ILE A 40 16.02 -7.24 35.33
C ILE A 40 16.80 -7.52 36.62
N THR A 41 17.83 -8.34 36.52
CA THR A 41 18.66 -8.76 37.67
C THR A 41 20.03 -8.10 37.67
N SER A 42 20.54 -7.66 36.52
CA SER A 42 21.87 -7.07 36.40
C SER A 42 21.98 -5.99 35.32
N GLY A 43 22.91 -5.06 35.53
CA GLY A 43 23.25 -3.96 34.64
C GLY A 43 23.31 -2.60 35.35
N PRO A 44 23.71 -1.53 34.64
CA PRO A 44 23.69 -0.17 35.18
C PRO A 44 22.32 0.26 35.72
N VAL A 45 22.31 1.05 36.79
CA VAL A 45 21.08 1.55 37.44
C VAL A 45 20.36 2.64 36.63
N GLU A 46 21.06 3.30 35.70
CA GLU A 46 20.46 4.27 34.78
C GLU A 46 20.39 3.73 33.34
N PRO A 47 19.30 3.98 32.61
CA PRO A 47 18.11 4.71 33.04
C PRO A 47 17.20 3.88 33.96
N ALA A 48 16.61 4.53 34.96
CA ALA A 48 15.78 3.90 36.01
C ALA A 48 14.67 2.96 35.48
N ARG A 49 14.11 3.24 34.31
CA ARG A 49 13.07 2.41 33.66
C ARG A 49 13.51 0.94 33.43
N VAL A 50 14.80 0.70 33.31
CA VAL A 50 15.38 -0.63 33.04
C VAL A 50 16.48 -0.96 34.05
N ALA A 51 16.36 -0.46 35.28
CA ALA A 51 17.30 -0.76 36.37
C ALA A 51 17.09 -2.18 36.92
N PRO A 52 18.09 -2.77 37.59
CA PRO A 52 17.89 -3.99 38.38
C PRO A 52 16.71 -3.87 39.37
N GLY A 53 15.93 -4.95 39.50
CA GLY A 53 14.69 -5.02 40.28
C GLY A 53 13.44 -4.52 39.54
N THR A 54 13.56 -4.05 38.30
CA THR A 54 12.41 -3.67 37.48
C THR A 54 11.90 -4.84 36.65
N SER A 55 10.59 -4.88 36.42
CA SER A 55 9.94 -5.84 35.51
C SER A 55 9.64 -5.16 34.17
N VAL A 56 10.04 -5.79 33.07
CA VAL A 56 9.86 -5.27 31.72
C VAL A 56 9.24 -6.30 30.78
N ARG A 57 8.45 -5.81 29.83
CA ARG A 57 8.02 -6.61 28.68
C ARG A 57 9.20 -6.79 27.74
N ALA A 58 9.45 -8.03 27.35
CA ALA A 58 10.46 -8.39 26.39
C ALA A 58 9.87 -9.19 25.22
N LEU A 59 10.60 -9.23 24.11
CA LEU A 59 10.25 -10.01 22.93
C LEU A 59 11.46 -10.84 22.50
N ALA A 60 11.27 -12.15 22.37
CA ALA A 60 12.25 -13.06 21.79
C ALA A 60 11.84 -13.40 20.35
N TYR A 61 12.78 -13.29 19.42
CA TYR A 61 12.62 -13.87 18.09
C TYR A 61 13.09 -15.32 18.14
N THR A 62 12.15 -16.24 18.20
CA THR A 62 12.42 -17.62 18.65
C THR A 62 13.36 -18.38 17.70
N GLU A 63 13.33 -18.04 16.42
CA GLU A 63 14.24 -18.59 15.40
C GLU A 63 15.67 -18.06 15.50
N LEU A 64 15.91 -16.96 16.22
CA LEU A 64 17.26 -16.40 16.40
C LEU A 64 17.89 -16.77 17.75
N VAL A 65 17.08 -16.77 18.81
CA VAL A 65 17.59 -16.91 20.18
C VAL A 65 17.10 -18.16 20.90
N GLY A 66 16.35 -19.03 20.22
CA GLY A 66 15.63 -20.14 20.86
C GLY A 66 14.35 -19.68 21.55
N THR A 67 13.72 -20.58 22.32
CA THR A 67 12.45 -20.30 23.00
C THR A 67 12.67 -20.20 24.51
N PRO A 68 12.81 -18.99 25.09
CA PRO A 68 13.04 -18.82 26.52
C PRO A 68 11.83 -19.30 27.34
N GLY A 69 12.10 -20.11 28.36
CA GLY A 69 11.14 -20.55 29.37
C GLY A 69 11.22 -19.73 30.66
N VAL A 70 10.24 -19.93 31.55
CA VAL A 70 10.26 -19.31 32.89
C VAL A 70 11.47 -19.82 33.67
N GLY A 71 12.21 -18.89 34.29
CA GLY A 71 13.44 -19.17 35.02
C GLY A 71 14.71 -19.01 34.20
N ASP A 72 14.62 -18.92 32.87
CA ASP A 72 15.80 -18.75 32.02
C ASP A 72 16.42 -17.36 32.18
N ARG A 73 17.75 -17.31 32.18
CA ARG A 73 18.51 -16.06 32.10
C ARG A 73 18.53 -15.57 30.65
N VAL A 74 18.24 -14.29 30.47
CA VAL A 74 18.25 -13.63 29.15
C VAL A 74 19.09 -12.36 29.19
N SER A 75 19.81 -12.09 28.09
CA SER A 75 20.45 -10.81 27.85
C SER A 75 19.56 -9.98 26.91
N LEU A 76 19.33 -8.73 27.28
CA LEU A 76 18.37 -7.82 26.67
C LEU A 76 19.06 -6.58 26.09
N THR A 77 18.53 -6.09 24.97
CA THR A 77 18.76 -4.73 24.49
C THR A 77 17.55 -3.86 24.78
N CYS A 78 17.78 -2.74 25.44
CA CYS A 78 16.74 -1.93 26.08
C CYS A 78 16.68 -0.48 25.59
N SER A 79 17.51 -0.08 24.62
CA SER A 79 17.67 1.33 24.22
C SER A 79 16.36 2.02 23.83
N ALA A 80 15.54 1.38 22.99
CA ALA A 80 14.26 1.94 22.55
C ALA A 80 13.27 2.03 23.72
N LEU A 81 13.11 0.92 24.47
CA LEU A 81 12.23 0.85 25.65
C LEU A 81 12.57 1.92 26.69
N ALA A 82 13.85 2.08 27.01
CA ALA A 82 14.37 3.03 27.97
C ALA A 82 14.00 4.49 27.61
N ARG A 83 13.96 4.81 26.32
CA ARG A 83 13.58 6.12 25.80
C ARG A 83 12.09 6.26 25.50
N GLY A 84 11.29 5.22 25.77
CA GLY A 84 9.87 5.18 25.38
C GLY A 84 9.66 5.22 23.87
N LEU A 85 10.65 4.79 23.09
CA LEU A 85 10.62 4.71 21.64
C LEU A 85 10.24 3.30 21.17
N GLY A 86 9.83 3.21 19.91
CA GLY A 86 9.59 1.93 19.23
C GLY A 86 8.15 1.42 19.35
N THR A 87 7.76 0.60 18.37
CA THR A 87 6.47 -0.09 18.36
C THR A 87 6.44 -1.16 19.46
N GLY A 88 5.30 -1.35 20.13
CA GLY A 88 5.09 -2.46 21.07
C GLY A 88 5.68 -2.29 22.48
N GLY A 89 6.74 -1.50 22.63
CA GLY A 89 7.33 -1.17 23.94
C GLY A 89 8.01 -2.37 24.60
N TYR A 90 8.89 -3.05 23.86
CA TYR A 90 9.63 -4.23 24.33
C TYR A 90 11.12 -3.93 24.53
N ALA A 91 11.73 -4.61 25.49
CA ALA A 91 13.15 -4.96 25.41
C ALA A 91 13.31 -6.14 24.43
N LEU A 92 14.36 -6.16 23.62
CA LEU A 92 14.59 -7.28 22.70
C LEU A 92 15.58 -8.26 23.32
N VAL A 93 15.21 -9.54 23.35
CA VAL A 93 16.12 -10.61 23.76
C VAL A 93 17.20 -10.76 22.71
N ALA A 94 18.45 -10.60 23.13
CA ALA A 94 19.62 -10.75 22.27
C ALA A 94 20.26 -12.13 22.40
N ALA A 95 20.16 -12.76 23.57
CA ALA A 95 20.67 -14.11 23.81
C ALA A 95 19.98 -14.75 25.02
N VAL A 96 20.00 -16.09 25.05
CA VAL A 96 19.62 -16.94 26.19
C VAL A 96 20.88 -17.73 26.60
N PRO A 97 21.79 -17.14 27.42
CA PRO A 97 23.16 -17.61 27.50
C PRO A 97 23.32 -19.03 28.06
N ASP A 98 22.38 -19.47 28.89
CA ASP A 98 22.44 -20.77 29.56
C ASP A 98 21.59 -21.85 28.84
N ALA A 99 20.92 -21.49 27.73
CA ALA A 99 20.06 -22.38 26.94
C ALA A 99 20.13 -22.02 25.45
N LEU A 100 21.31 -22.23 24.85
CA LEU A 100 21.51 -21.97 23.42
C LEU A 100 20.60 -22.87 22.56
N PRO A 101 20.03 -22.34 21.46
CA PRO A 101 19.29 -23.17 20.51
C PRO A 101 20.23 -24.19 19.85
N ALA A 102 19.65 -25.30 19.38
CA ALA A 102 20.40 -26.26 18.56
C ALA A 102 20.79 -25.62 17.22
N ASP A 103 21.93 -26.04 16.68
CA ASP A 103 22.34 -25.64 15.33
C ASP A 103 21.29 -26.08 14.31
N PRO A 104 20.95 -25.23 13.31
CA PRO A 104 20.05 -25.62 12.25
C PRO A 104 20.66 -26.80 11.46
N PRO A 105 19.83 -27.76 10.99
CA PRO A 105 20.34 -28.81 10.11
C PRO A 105 20.91 -28.18 8.83
N PRO A 106 21.87 -28.84 8.14
CA PRO A 106 22.32 -28.39 6.83
C PRO A 106 21.12 -28.20 5.89
N SER A 107 20.94 -27.00 5.38
CA SER A 107 19.89 -26.63 4.45
C SER A 107 20.46 -25.86 3.26
N PRO A 108 19.79 -25.90 2.10
CA PRO A 108 20.12 -25.01 1.00
C PRO A 108 19.98 -23.54 1.42
N GLY A 109 20.71 -22.65 0.76
CA GLY A 109 20.61 -21.21 1.00
C GLY A 109 21.86 -20.61 1.67
N HIS A 110 22.38 -19.54 1.08
CA HIS A 110 23.55 -18.80 1.57
C HIS A 110 23.32 -17.29 1.65
N LEU A 111 22.08 -16.80 1.47
CA LEU A 111 21.79 -15.38 1.68
C LEU A 111 21.93 -15.02 3.17
N VAL A 112 22.81 -14.06 3.45
CA VAL A 112 22.94 -13.45 4.78
C VAL A 112 22.08 -12.19 4.85
N LYS A 113 21.13 -12.16 5.79
CA LYS A 113 20.30 -11.00 6.13
C LYS A 113 20.85 -10.30 7.37
N ALA A 114 20.47 -9.04 7.59
CA ALA A 114 21.07 -8.18 8.61
C ALA A 114 22.62 -8.23 8.60
N ARG A 115 23.22 -8.10 7.41
CA ARG A 115 24.66 -8.32 7.18
C ARG A 115 25.51 -7.45 8.09
N TYR A 116 26.58 -8.03 8.62
CA TYR A 116 27.53 -7.39 9.53
C TYR A 116 26.97 -6.99 10.91
N THR A 117 25.77 -7.45 11.27
CA THR A 117 25.29 -7.44 12.65
C THR A 117 25.75 -8.70 13.39
N PRO A 118 25.74 -8.74 14.74
CA PRO A 118 26.11 -9.96 15.47
C PRO A 118 25.19 -11.19 15.25
N LEU A 119 23.97 -11.02 14.72
CA LEU A 119 23.00 -12.13 14.59
C LEU A 119 22.92 -12.77 13.20
N GLN A 120 23.23 -12.04 12.12
CA GLN A 120 23.38 -12.52 10.72
C GLN A 120 22.67 -13.86 10.36
N PRO A 121 21.33 -13.91 10.33
CA PRO A 121 20.62 -15.12 9.90
C PRO A 121 20.94 -15.46 8.44
N MET A 122 21.22 -16.74 8.19
CA MET A 122 21.29 -17.32 6.84
C MET A 122 19.93 -17.84 6.44
N VAL A 123 19.51 -17.54 5.22
CA VAL A 123 18.22 -17.93 4.66
C VAL A 123 18.38 -18.40 3.22
N LEU A 124 17.44 -19.22 2.76
CA LEU A 124 17.32 -19.56 1.35
C LEU A 124 16.58 -18.43 0.62
N GLY A 125 17.28 -17.74 -0.28
CA GLY A 125 16.64 -16.76 -1.15
C GLY A 125 15.77 -17.43 -2.20
N VAL A 126 14.58 -16.90 -2.45
CA VAL A 126 13.68 -17.40 -3.51
C VAL A 126 14.34 -17.31 -4.89
N ASP A 127 15.17 -16.29 -5.09
CA ASP A 127 15.96 -16.00 -6.29
C ASP A 127 17.36 -16.64 -6.29
N GLU A 128 17.72 -17.39 -5.25
CA GLU A 128 19.02 -18.06 -5.10
C GLU A 128 19.12 -19.36 -5.90
N GLN A 129 20.30 -19.76 -6.38
CA GLN A 129 20.50 -20.92 -7.26
C GLN A 129 20.02 -22.26 -6.66
N GLU A 130 20.07 -22.38 -5.33
CA GLU A 130 19.65 -23.58 -4.62
C GLU A 130 18.14 -23.62 -4.32
N SER A 131 17.40 -22.56 -4.67
CA SER A 131 15.95 -22.50 -4.54
C SER A 131 15.27 -23.26 -5.68
N ASP A 132 14.25 -24.04 -5.35
CA ASP A 132 13.38 -24.70 -6.34
C ASP A 132 12.72 -23.69 -7.30
N SER A 133 12.62 -22.42 -6.89
CA SER A 133 12.05 -21.33 -7.69
C SER A 133 13.06 -20.63 -8.61
N HIS A 134 14.36 -20.94 -8.52
CA HIS A 134 15.40 -20.23 -9.27
C HIS A 134 15.16 -20.26 -10.77
N ALA A 135 14.83 -21.43 -11.32
CA ALA A 135 14.59 -21.59 -12.76
C ALA A 135 13.40 -20.75 -13.26
N VAL A 136 12.38 -20.56 -12.41
CA VAL A 136 11.22 -19.71 -12.74
C VAL A 136 11.62 -18.23 -12.74
N LEU A 137 12.50 -17.82 -11.83
CA LEU A 137 12.90 -16.42 -11.66
C LEU A 137 14.07 -15.99 -12.54
N ALA A 138 14.90 -16.92 -13.03
CA ALA A 138 16.09 -16.62 -13.81
C ALA A 138 15.81 -15.74 -15.04
N ASP A 139 14.69 -15.99 -15.71
CA ASP A 139 14.26 -15.27 -16.93
C ASP A 139 13.00 -14.42 -16.70
N ALA A 140 12.49 -14.32 -15.47
CA ALA A 140 11.28 -13.55 -15.17
C ALA A 140 11.59 -12.04 -15.15
N ASP A 141 10.90 -11.27 -15.99
CA ASP A 141 11.16 -9.82 -16.14
C ASP A 141 9.88 -8.95 -16.25
N ASP A 142 8.71 -9.53 -16.00
CA ASP A 142 7.42 -8.82 -16.12
C ASP A 142 6.40 -9.27 -15.07
N LEU A 143 5.59 -8.33 -14.57
CA LEU A 143 4.46 -8.54 -13.67
C LEU A 143 3.14 -8.71 -14.43
N GLY A 144 3.11 -8.48 -15.74
CA GLY A 144 1.93 -8.66 -16.58
C GLY A 144 0.78 -7.73 -16.17
N GLY A 145 1.09 -6.50 -15.77
CA GLY A 145 0.11 -5.53 -15.30
C GLY A 145 -0.49 -5.81 -13.92
N MET A 146 0.09 -6.72 -13.12
CA MET A 146 -0.38 -7.01 -11.76
C MET A 146 -0.49 -5.73 -10.92
N PRO A 147 -1.63 -5.48 -10.23
CA PRO A 147 -1.78 -4.37 -9.30
C PRO A 147 -0.84 -4.46 -8.10
N VAL A 148 -0.12 -3.37 -7.81
CA VAL A 148 0.77 -3.26 -6.66
C VAL A 148 0.43 -2.00 -5.85
N VAL A 149 -0.19 -2.20 -4.69
CA VAL A 149 -0.51 -1.11 -3.75
C VAL A 149 0.71 -0.80 -2.90
N VAL A 150 1.23 0.42 -3.03
CA VAL A 150 2.38 0.89 -2.27
C VAL A 150 1.91 1.86 -1.19
N ALA A 151 2.26 1.57 0.06
CA ALA A 151 1.93 2.39 1.21
C ALA A 151 3.17 2.73 2.05
N ASP A 152 3.16 3.92 2.65
CA ASP A 152 4.23 4.39 3.55
C ASP A 152 4.32 3.51 4.81
N LEU A 153 3.20 3.17 5.44
CA LEU A 153 3.19 2.53 6.75
C LEU A 153 2.69 1.09 6.71
N HIS A 154 3.33 0.21 7.50
CA HIS A 154 2.87 -1.16 7.75
C HIS A 154 1.39 -1.24 8.17
N SER A 155 0.90 -0.26 8.96
CA SER A 155 -0.48 -0.22 9.45
C SER A 155 -1.54 -0.06 8.34
N ALA A 156 -1.13 0.28 7.11
CA ALA A 156 -2.03 0.34 5.96
C ALA A 156 -2.43 -1.06 5.45
N LEU A 157 -1.60 -2.08 5.63
CA LEU A 157 -1.80 -3.44 5.11
C LEU A 157 -3.22 -4.00 5.38
N PRO A 158 -3.70 -4.10 6.64
CA PRO A 158 -5.03 -4.63 6.91
C PRO A 158 -6.16 -3.79 6.30
N ALA A 159 -5.98 -2.47 6.20
CA ALA A 159 -6.97 -1.57 5.62
C ALA A 159 -7.06 -1.73 4.09
N VAL A 160 -5.93 -1.86 3.40
CA VAL A 160 -5.89 -2.19 1.96
C VAL A 160 -6.61 -3.51 1.70
N LEU A 161 -6.31 -4.55 2.49
CA LEU A 161 -6.96 -5.86 2.35
C LEU A 161 -8.48 -5.78 2.60
N ALA A 162 -8.93 -5.03 3.61
CA ALA A 162 -10.36 -4.82 3.86
C ALA A 162 -11.07 -4.18 2.66
N GLY A 163 -10.46 -3.14 2.05
CA GLY A 163 -10.99 -2.49 0.85
C GLY A 163 -11.04 -3.41 -0.37
N MET A 164 -10.02 -4.26 -0.56
CA MET A 164 -10.00 -5.26 -1.63
C MET A 164 -11.14 -6.27 -1.48
N ARG A 165 -11.31 -6.80 -0.28
CA ARG A 165 -12.35 -7.80 0.02
C ARG A 165 -13.75 -7.23 -0.14
N ALA A 166 -13.99 -6.00 0.33
CA ALA A 166 -15.28 -5.34 0.22
C ALA A 166 -15.68 -5.08 -1.24
N GLU A 167 -14.75 -4.64 -2.10
CA GLU A 167 -15.04 -4.46 -3.53
C GLU A 167 -15.29 -5.80 -4.23
N ALA A 168 -14.51 -6.84 -3.91
CA ALA A 168 -14.74 -8.17 -4.45
C ALA A 168 -16.13 -8.71 -4.08
N GLU A 169 -16.52 -8.59 -2.81
CA GLU A 169 -17.84 -8.99 -2.31
C GLU A 169 -18.95 -8.19 -3.00
N ALA A 170 -18.83 -6.87 -3.07
CA ALA A 170 -19.79 -6.00 -3.74
C ALA A 170 -19.90 -6.25 -5.26
N ALA A 171 -18.88 -6.88 -5.86
CA ALA A 171 -18.89 -7.32 -7.26
C ALA A 171 -19.33 -8.78 -7.45
N GLY A 172 -19.66 -9.50 -6.36
CA GLY A 172 -20.01 -10.92 -6.41
C GLY A 172 -18.83 -11.83 -6.81
N ARG A 173 -17.59 -11.41 -6.49
CA ARG A 173 -16.35 -12.09 -6.86
C ARG A 173 -15.64 -12.65 -5.62
N PRO A 174 -14.82 -13.70 -5.79
CA PRO A 174 -13.93 -14.13 -4.70
C PRO A 174 -12.94 -13.01 -4.35
N ALA A 175 -12.59 -12.91 -3.07
CA ALA A 175 -11.52 -12.03 -2.63
C ALA A 175 -10.20 -12.39 -3.35
N PRO A 176 -9.41 -11.39 -3.78
CA PRO A 176 -8.15 -11.65 -4.45
C PRO A 176 -7.13 -12.32 -3.51
N ARG A 177 -6.27 -13.17 -4.08
CA ARG A 177 -5.06 -13.66 -3.40
C ARG A 177 -4.03 -12.54 -3.37
N VAL A 178 -3.54 -12.20 -2.19
CA VAL A 178 -2.65 -11.04 -2.00
C VAL A 178 -1.39 -11.45 -1.24
N ALA A 179 -0.23 -11.04 -1.75
CA ALA A 179 1.03 -11.12 -1.01
C ALA A 179 1.42 -9.77 -0.40
N TYR A 180 2.13 -9.80 0.73
CA TYR A 180 2.71 -8.61 1.35
C TYR A 180 4.21 -8.61 1.10
N LEU A 181 4.72 -7.60 0.38
CA LEU A 181 6.15 -7.37 0.23
C LEU A 181 6.62 -6.40 1.32
N MET A 182 7.39 -6.88 2.29
CA MET A 182 7.93 -6.10 3.38
C MET A 182 9.32 -5.56 3.06
N THR A 183 9.43 -4.24 2.91
CA THR A 183 10.73 -3.57 2.74
C THR A 183 11.44 -3.34 4.07
N ASP A 184 12.76 -3.13 4.01
CA ASP A 184 13.66 -3.07 5.16
C ASP A 184 13.77 -1.69 5.82
N GLY A 185 12.85 -0.77 5.52
CA GLY A 185 12.82 0.57 6.12
C GLY A 185 12.73 0.59 7.65
N GLY A 186 12.20 -0.47 8.27
CA GLY A 186 12.19 -0.67 9.72
C GLY A 186 13.38 -1.47 10.28
N ALA A 187 14.18 -2.12 9.42
CA ALA A 187 15.29 -3.00 9.77
C ALA A 187 14.95 -4.10 10.80
N LEU A 188 13.75 -4.69 10.70
CA LEU A 188 13.23 -5.72 11.61
C LEU A 188 12.87 -7.02 10.88
N PRO A 189 12.85 -8.17 11.58
CA PRO A 189 12.22 -9.37 11.07
C PRO A 189 10.70 -9.21 10.94
N ALA A 190 10.09 -9.85 9.95
CA ALA A 190 8.65 -9.88 9.75
C ALA A 190 7.90 -10.46 10.96
N TRP A 191 8.55 -11.35 11.71
CA TRP A 191 8.06 -11.93 12.98
C TRP A 191 7.75 -10.88 14.05
N PHE A 192 8.27 -9.66 13.95
CA PHE A 192 7.85 -8.60 14.88
C PHE A 192 6.36 -8.24 14.73
N SER A 193 5.79 -8.41 13.53
CA SER A 193 4.39 -8.04 13.26
C SER A 193 3.42 -9.15 13.65
N ARG A 194 2.80 -8.99 14.83
CA ARG A 194 1.64 -9.81 15.22
C ARG A 194 0.48 -9.68 14.21
N SER A 195 0.26 -8.48 13.67
CA SER A 195 -0.80 -8.25 12.67
C SER A 195 -0.56 -9.08 11.41
N LEU A 196 0.70 -9.22 10.97
CA LEU A 196 1.04 -10.04 9.83
C LEU A 196 0.71 -11.52 10.08
N ALA A 197 1.11 -12.05 11.23
CA ALA A 197 0.79 -13.43 11.63
C ALA A 197 -0.73 -13.68 11.64
N GLN A 198 -1.49 -12.79 12.26
CA GLN A 198 -2.95 -12.89 12.34
C GLN A 198 -3.64 -12.79 10.98
N LEU A 199 -3.16 -11.92 10.07
CA LEU A 199 -3.68 -11.82 8.70
C LEU A 199 -3.41 -13.09 7.89
N ARG A 200 -2.24 -13.72 8.07
CA ARG A 200 -1.91 -15.02 7.46
C ARG A 200 -2.81 -16.13 8.00
N GLU A 201 -2.97 -16.22 9.31
CA GLU A 201 -3.84 -17.22 9.96
C GLU A 201 -5.31 -17.06 9.56
N ALA A 202 -5.79 -15.83 9.42
CA ALA A 202 -7.16 -15.54 8.98
C ALA A 202 -7.40 -15.76 7.48
N GLY A 203 -6.37 -16.11 6.70
CA GLY A 203 -6.46 -16.27 5.25
C GLY A 203 -6.74 -14.97 4.49
N TRP A 204 -6.46 -13.81 5.10
CA TRP A 204 -6.56 -12.51 4.43
C TRP A 204 -5.33 -12.20 3.58
N LEU A 205 -4.23 -12.90 3.81
CA LEU A 205 -2.97 -12.73 3.12
C LEU A 205 -2.44 -14.11 2.71
N GLU A 206 -2.01 -14.27 1.46
CA GLU A 206 -1.48 -15.52 0.91
C GLU A 206 -0.08 -15.83 1.45
N ALA A 207 0.79 -14.82 1.50
CA ALA A 207 2.17 -14.93 1.94
C ALA A 207 2.77 -13.57 2.28
N SER A 208 3.84 -13.55 3.07
CA SER A 208 4.74 -12.42 3.19
C SER A 208 6.08 -12.68 2.49
N ILE A 209 6.64 -11.65 1.86
CA ILE A 209 7.95 -11.71 1.21
C ILE A 209 8.80 -10.59 1.79
N THR A 210 9.98 -10.91 2.31
CA THR A 210 10.92 -9.92 2.84
C THR A 210 12.02 -9.63 1.84
N VAL A 211 12.34 -8.35 1.66
CA VAL A 211 13.34 -7.88 0.70
C VAL A 211 14.46 -7.09 1.36
N GLY A 212 15.61 -6.98 0.69
CA GLY A 212 16.75 -6.22 1.22
C GLY A 212 17.31 -6.88 2.48
N GLN A 213 17.42 -6.11 3.57
CA GLN A 213 17.89 -6.60 4.88
C GLN A 213 16.80 -7.16 5.78
N ALA A 214 15.52 -6.98 5.45
CA ALA A 214 14.43 -7.62 6.17
C ALA A 214 14.45 -9.13 5.95
N PHE A 215 13.96 -9.87 6.94
CA PHE A 215 13.91 -11.34 6.94
C PHE A 215 12.75 -11.86 7.78
N GLY A 216 12.53 -13.17 7.78
CA GLY A 216 11.43 -13.85 8.46
C GLY A 216 10.12 -13.90 7.66
N GLY A 217 10.17 -13.63 6.35
CA GLY A 217 9.03 -13.79 5.45
C GLY A 217 8.67 -15.26 5.20
N ASP A 218 7.56 -15.51 4.51
CA ASP A 218 7.30 -16.81 3.88
C ASP A 218 8.30 -17.08 2.74
N LEU A 219 8.68 -16.04 2.02
CA LEU A 219 9.76 -16.05 1.04
C LEU A 219 10.77 -14.94 1.35
N GLU A 220 12.03 -15.17 1.01
CA GLU A 220 13.12 -14.22 1.17
C GLU A 220 13.62 -13.82 -0.21
N ALA A 221 13.64 -12.53 -0.53
CA ALA A 221 14.17 -12.04 -1.80
C ALA A 221 15.30 -11.04 -1.59
N VAL A 222 16.21 -10.94 -2.55
CA VAL A 222 17.34 -10.01 -2.48
C VAL A 222 16.86 -8.56 -2.61
N THR A 223 15.94 -8.29 -3.54
CA THR A 223 15.50 -6.92 -3.88
C THR A 223 13.97 -6.81 -3.96
N VAL A 224 13.46 -5.57 -4.02
CA VAL A 224 12.04 -5.32 -4.33
C VAL A 224 11.65 -5.97 -5.66
N HIS A 225 12.52 -5.91 -6.67
CA HIS A 225 12.25 -6.46 -8.01
C HIS A 225 12.07 -7.98 -7.96
N SER A 226 13.04 -8.71 -7.39
CA SER A 226 12.95 -10.17 -7.29
C SER A 226 11.82 -10.61 -6.36
N GLY A 227 11.50 -9.84 -5.32
CA GLY A 227 10.33 -10.09 -4.48
C GLY A 227 8.99 -9.93 -5.22
N LEU A 228 8.86 -8.90 -6.07
CA LEU A 228 7.66 -8.70 -6.90
C LEU A 228 7.52 -9.81 -7.95
N LEU A 229 8.62 -10.20 -8.59
CA LEU A 229 8.64 -11.32 -9.54
C LEU A 229 8.30 -12.65 -8.85
N ALA A 230 8.79 -12.88 -7.64
CA ALA A 230 8.41 -14.04 -6.84
C ALA A 230 6.91 -14.04 -6.50
N ALA A 231 6.35 -12.89 -6.12
CA ALA A 231 4.91 -12.79 -5.89
C ALA A 231 4.10 -13.21 -7.13
N ARG A 232 4.51 -12.76 -8.32
CA ARG A 232 3.82 -13.09 -9.57
C ARG A 232 4.04 -14.53 -10.01
N HIS A 233 5.28 -14.96 -10.15
CA HIS A 233 5.65 -16.18 -10.87
C HIS A 233 5.78 -17.40 -9.96
N VAL A 234 6.06 -17.20 -8.67
CA VAL A 234 6.18 -18.30 -7.70
C VAL A 234 4.88 -18.48 -6.92
N LEU A 235 4.33 -17.41 -6.35
CA LEU A 235 3.08 -17.50 -5.57
C LEU A 235 1.81 -17.46 -6.43
N GLY A 236 1.88 -16.82 -7.61
CA GLY A 236 0.73 -16.64 -8.49
C GLY A 236 -0.39 -15.82 -7.87
N VAL A 237 -0.05 -14.78 -7.09
CA VAL A 237 -1.06 -13.90 -6.46
C VAL A 237 -1.68 -12.94 -7.48
N ASP A 238 -2.87 -12.44 -7.15
CA ASP A 238 -3.61 -11.49 -7.99
C ASP A 238 -3.11 -10.06 -7.79
N ALA A 239 -2.66 -9.71 -6.58
CA ALA A 239 -2.15 -8.39 -6.25
C ALA A 239 -1.08 -8.44 -5.15
N VAL A 240 -0.29 -7.37 -5.05
CA VAL A 240 0.72 -7.21 -3.99
C VAL A 240 0.46 -5.92 -3.21
N VAL A 241 0.61 -5.98 -1.89
CA VAL A 241 0.75 -4.78 -1.05
C VAL A 241 2.21 -4.64 -0.65
N VAL A 242 2.80 -3.47 -0.89
CA VAL A 242 4.18 -3.15 -0.51
C VAL A 242 4.17 -2.06 0.54
N ALA A 243 4.81 -2.33 1.67
CA ALA A 243 5.08 -1.32 2.70
C ALA A 243 6.28 -1.75 3.52
N GLN A 244 6.97 -0.79 4.15
CA GLN A 244 7.98 -1.12 5.16
C GLN A 244 7.37 -1.91 6.32
N GLY A 245 8.21 -2.68 7.01
CA GLY A 245 7.84 -3.31 8.28
C GLY A 245 7.53 -2.28 9.39
N PRO A 246 7.09 -2.72 10.58
CA PRO A 246 6.93 -1.85 11.74
C PRO A 246 8.21 -1.07 12.08
N GLY A 247 8.07 0.08 12.77
CA GLY A 247 9.23 0.88 13.18
C GLY A 247 9.62 2.01 12.22
N ASN A 248 8.63 2.67 11.58
CA ASN A 248 8.88 3.81 10.70
C ASN A 248 9.81 4.86 11.32
N LEU A 249 10.90 5.18 10.63
CA LEU A 249 11.90 6.15 11.03
C LEU A 249 11.57 7.52 10.43
N GLY A 250 11.75 8.59 11.22
CA GLY A 250 11.54 9.95 10.77
C GLY A 250 12.30 10.94 11.64
N THR A 251 12.95 11.90 10.99
CA THR A 251 13.73 12.97 11.63
C THR A 251 13.01 14.32 11.59
N GLY A 252 11.85 14.39 10.92
CA GLY A 252 11.13 15.64 10.66
C GLY A 252 11.73 16.48 9.54
N THR A 253 12.80 16.03 8.89
CA THR A 253 13.33 16.66 7.67
C THR A 253 12.64 16.11 6.43
N ARG A 254 12.67 16.87 5.33
CA ARG A 254 12.01 16.50 4.07
C ARG A 254 12.40 15.11 3.55
N TRP A 255 13.65 14.71 3.71
CA TRP A 255 14.17 13.45 3.14
C TRP A 255 14.48 12.40 4.21
N GLY A 256 14.59 12.79 5.47
CA GLY A 256 15.00 11.90 6.54
C GLY A 256 13.83 11.13 7.13
N PHE A 257 13.17 10.30 6.32
CA PHE A 257 12.16 9.34 6.76
C PHE A 257 12.19 8.06 5.90
N SER A 258 11.88 6.89 6.47
CA SER A 258 11.99 5.60 5.77
C SER A 258 10.94 5.41 4.68
N GLY A 259 9.80 6.09 4.79
CA GLY A 259 8.73 6.09 3.79
C GLY A 259 9.09 6.65 2.40
N VAL A 260 10.25 7.30 2.25
CA VAL A 260 10.76 7.78 0.95
C VAL A 260 10.83 6.64 -0.06
N ALA A 261 11.17 5.43 0.43
CA ALA A 261 11.27 4.21 -0.37
C ALA A 261 9.95 3.84 -1.09
N ALA A 262 8.79 4.35 -0.66
CA ALA A 262 7.53 4.11 -1.37
C ALA A 262 7.58 4.63 -2.82
N GLY A 263 8.28 5.75 -3.07
CA GLY A 263 8.49 6.24 -4.45
C GLY A 263 9.43 5.34 -5.26
N GLU A 264 10.48 4.82 -4.63
CA GLU A 264 11.43 3.89 -5.25
C GLU A 264 10.76 2.56 -5.61
N VAL A 265 9.86 2.08 -4.76
CA VAL A 265 9.03 0.89 -5.04
C VAL A 265 8.15 1.11 -6.26
N LEU A 266 7.48 2.27 -6.38
CA LEU A 266 6.66 2.55 -7.57
C LEU A 266 7.49 2.56 -8.87
N ASN A 267 8.74 3.01 -8.80
CA ASN A 267 9.67 2.91 -9.93
C ASN A 267 9.96 1.45 -10.28
N ALA A 268 10.27 0.61 -9.28
CA ALA A 268 10.49 -0.82 -9.47
C ALA A 268 9.28 -1.53 -10.08
N VAL A 269 8.06 -1.17 -9.65
CA VAL A 269 6.81 -1.68 -10.24
C VAL A 269 6.71 -1.31 -11.71
N GLY A 270 7.00 -0.05 -12.06
CA GLY A 270 6.97 0.42 -13.44
C GLY A 270 8.03 -0.23 -14.33
N VAL A 271 9.23 -0.49 -13.79
CA VAL A 271 10.30 -1.22 -14.50
C VAL A 271 9.84 -2.61 -14.91
N LEU A 272 9.10 -3.31 -14.03
CA LEU A 272 8.63 -4.68 -14.26
C LEU A 272 7.22 -4.73 -14.89
N GLY A 273 6.74 -3.67 -15.54
CA GLY A 273 5.44 -3.70 -16.24
C GLY A 273 4.20 -3.86 -15.33
N GLY A 274 4.31 -3.62 -14.03
CA GLY A 274 3.20 -3.68 -13.08
C GLY A 274 2.34 -2.42 -13.05
N ARG A 275 1.17 -2.50 -12.39
CA ARG A 275 0.28 -1.34 -12.17
C ARG A 275 0.53 -0.77 -10.77
N GLY A 276 1.38 0.27 -10.69
CA GLY A 276 1.70 0.95 -9.44
C GLY A 276 0.53 1.79 -8.91
N ILE A 277 0.13 1.53 -7.66
CA ILE A 277 -0.96 2.23 -6.97
C ILE A 277 -0.39 2.92 -5.73
N ALA A 278 -0.38 4.24 -5.72
CA ALA A 278 0.09 5.06 -4.62
C ALA A 278 -1.03 5.27 -3.59
N SER A 279 -0.92 4.59 -2.44
CA SER A 279 -1.85 4.78 -1.31
C SER A 279 -1.46 6.05 -0.54
N LEU A 280 -2.31 7.07 -0.55
CA LEU A 280 -2.08 8.30 0.20
C LEU A 280 -2.11 8.06 1.71
N ARG A 281 -1.18 8.68 2.43
CA ARG A 281 -1.21 8.78 3.89
C ARG A 281 -1.95 10.05 4.26
N VAL A 282 -3.16 9.89 4.80
CA VAL A 282 -4.03 11.00 5.21
C VAL A 282 -4.16 11.02 6.74
N SER A 283 -4.28 12.21 7.32
CA SER A 283 -4.54 12.40 8.75
C SER A 283 -5.38 13.65 8.95
N ASP A 284 -6.39 13.57 9.82
CA ASP A 284 -7.20 14.72 10.26
C ASP A 284 -6.84 15.17 11.69
N ALA A 285 -6.09 14.34 12.42
CA ALA A 285 -5.91 14.45 13.87
C ALA A 285 -4.67 15.26 14.35
N ASP A 286 -4.26 16.33 13.65
CA ASP A 286 -3.18 17.22 14.17
C ASP A 286 -3.71 18.61 14.53
N GLU A 287 -3.78 18.88 15.84
CA GLU A 287 -4.20 20.16 16.43
C GLU A 287 -3.33 21.36 16.00
N ARG A 288 -2.14 21.13 15.43
CA ARG A 288 -1.19 22.19 15.04
C ARG A 288 -1.39 22.71 13.61
N GLY A 289 -2.41 22.25 12.88
CA GLY A 289 -2.77 22.75 11.54
C GLY A 289 -1.74 22.49 10.43
N ARG A 290 -0.56 21.94 10.74
CA ARG A 290 0.55 21.69 9.79
C ARG A 290 0.52 20.30 9.16
N HIS A 291 -0.32 19.39 9.65
CA HIS A 291 -0.36 17.98 9.24
C HIS A 291 -1.78 17.45 9.00
N ARG A 292 -2.74 18.34 8.69
CA ARG A 292 -4.08 17.96 8.23
C ARG A 292 -4.05 17.68 6.72
N GLY A 293 -4.78 16.67 6.26
CA GLY A 293 -4.81 16.27 4.85
C GLY A 293 -3.71 15.26 4.50
N VAL A 294 -3.13 15.39 3.31
CA VAL A 294 -2.09 14.48 2.82
C VAL A 294 -0.76 14.74 3.52
N SER A 295 -0.15 13.68 4.04
CA SER A 295 1.16 13.76 4.69
C SER A 295 2.25 14.24 3.72
N HIS A 296 3.18 15.05 4.23
CA HIS A 296 4.39 15.44 3.50
C HIS A 296 5.24 14.24 3.04
N HIS A 297 5.10 13.08 3.70
CA HIS A 297 5.72 11.83 3.25
C HIS A 297 5.16 11.40 1.89
N SER A 298 3.83 11.37 1.72
CA SER A 298 3.21 11.04 0.44
C SER A 298 3.53 12.09 -0.63
N LEU A 299 3.50 13.39 -0.29
CA LEU A 299 3.88 14.45 -1.21
C LEU A 299 5.33 14.30 -1.71
N THR A 300 6.25 13.86 -0.84
CA THR A 300 7.66 13.69 -1.19
C THR A 300 7.88 12.38 -1.96
N ALA A 301 7.42 11.25 -1.41
CA ALA A 301 7.63 9.94 -2.02
C ALA A 301 6.95 9.85 -3.40
N TYR A 302 5.67 10.24 -3.51
CA TYR A 302 4.94 10.12 -4.77
C TYR A 302 5.18 11.32 -5.69
N GLY A 303 5.29 12.55 -5.15
CA GLY A 303 5.45 13.75 -5.99
C GLY A 303 6.88 14.09 -6.39
N ARG A 304 7.91 13.46 -5.81
CA ARG A 304 9.33 13.76 -6.10
C ARG A 304 10.19 12.55 -6.40
N VAL A 305 9.87 11.37 -5.86
CA VAL A 305 10.71 10.17 -5.97
C VAL A 305 10.14 9.17 -6.98
N ALA A 306 8.82 9.02 -7.03
CA ALA A 306 8.17 8.24 -8.07
C ALA A 306 8.32 8.97 -9.43
N LEU A 307 8.90 8.26 -10.38
CA LEU A 307 9.16 8.69 -11.76
C LEU A 307 8.36 7.85 -12.76
N SER A 308 7.94 6.64 -12.38
CA SER A 308 7.08 5.79 -13.21
C SER A 308 5.60 6.15 -13.03
N ALA A 309 4.85 6.09 -14.13
CA ALA A 309 3.41 6.35 -14.14
C ALA A 309 2.69 5.46 -13.11
N SER A 310 1.91 6.08 -12.23
CA SER A 310 1.24 5.41 -11.11
C SER A 310 -0.12 6.02 -10.85
N ASP A 311 -1.04 5.20 -10.35
CA ASP A 311 -2.38 5.64 -9.94
C ASP A 311 -2.32 6.21 -8.53
N VAL A 312 -2.58 7.50 -8.39
CA VAL A 312 -2.70 8.17 -7.09
C VAL A 312 -4.15 8.09 -6.66
N VAL A 313 -4.42 7.23 -5.68
CA VAL A 313 -5.80 6.99 -5.21
C VAL A 313 -6.23 8.10 -4.28
N VAL A 314 -7.33 8.76 -4.63
CA VAL A 314 -7.87 9.93 -3.95
C VAL A 314 -9.23 9.58 -3.35
N PRO A 315 -9.33 9.42 -2.02
CA PRO A 315 -10.60 9.06 -1.40
C PRO A 315 -11.61 10.21 -1.47
N ARG A 316 -12.85 9.90 -1.85
CA ARG A 316 -13.96 10.86 -2.01
C ARG A 316 -15.21 10.34 -1.32
N ALA A 317 -15.88 11.17 -0.54
CA ALA A 317 -17.18 10.86 0.06
C ALA A 317 -18.33 11.06 -0.96
N LEU A 318 -18.13 11.91 -1.97
CA LEU A 318 -19.10 12.15 -3.06
C LEU A 318 -20.51 12.52 -2.55
N GLY A 319 -20.58 13.27 -1.45
CA GLY A 319 -21.84 13.68 -0.81
C GLY A 319 -22.46 12.66 0.14
N VAL A 320 -21.88 11.47 0.29
CA VAL A 320 -22.25 10.50 1.32
C VAL A 320 -21.60 10.89 2.64
N ASP A 321 -22.34 10.84 3.75
CA ASP A 321 -21.76 11.06 5.07
C ASP A 321 -20.91 9.84 5.47
N VAL A 322 -19.60 10.06 5.63
CA VAL A 322 -18.64 9.02 6.04
C VAL A 322 -17.99 9.48 7.33
N ALA A 323 -18.27 8.76 8.42
CA ALA A 323 -17.78 9.14 9.74
C ALA A 323 -16.24 9.24 9.76
N GLY A 324 -15.75 10.39 10.26
CA GLY A 324 -14.34 10.73 10.28
C GLY A 324 -13.80 11.34 8.98
N TRP A 325 -14.62 11.56 7.96
CA TRP A 325 -14.20 12.18 6.69
C TRP A 325 -15.01 13.45 6.40
N SER A 326 -14.44 14.61 6.69
CA SER A 326 -15.09 15.91 6.47
C SER A 326 -14.90 16.44 5.05
N THR A 327 -15.81 17.29 4.57
CA THR A 327 -15.67 17.97 3.26
C THR A 327 -14.38 18.78 3.16
N GLY A 328 -14.00 19.51 4.22
CA GLY A 328 -12.75 20.27 4.21
C GLY A 328 -11.50 19.38 4.09
N LEU A 329 -11.51 18.21 4.73
CA LEU A 329 -10.44 17.22 4.57
C LEU A 329 -10.42 16.66 3.13
N GLU A 330 -11.58 16.36 2.56
CA GLU A 330 -11.69 15.90 1.18
C GLU A 330 -11.09 16.91 0.19
N ASP A 331 -11.42 18.19 0.33
CA ASP A 331 -10.91 19.26 -0.51
C ASP A 331 -9.39 19.39 -0.39
N ASP A 332 -8.86 19.38 0.85
CA ASP A 332 -7.42 19.41 1.11
C ASP A 332 -6.70 18.21 0.47
N VAL A 333 -7.28 17.01 0.57
CA VAL A 333 -6.73 15.78 0.00
C VAL A 333 -6.77 15.82 -1.53
N ALA A 334 -7.88 16.26 -2.12
CA ALA A 334 -8.03 16.39 -3.56
C ALA A 334 -7.05 17.43 -4.14
N ALA A 335 -6.89 18.58 -3.48
CA ALA A 335 -5.94 19.62 -3.89
C ALA A 335 -4.49 19.13 -3.83
N ALA A 336 -4.10 18.45 -2.75
CA ALA A 336 -2.78 17.85 -2.61
C ALA A 336 -2.50 16.79 -3.68
N ALA A 337 -3.47 15.92 -3.95
CA ALA A 337 -3.35 14.89 -4.98
C ALA A 337 -3.20 15.49 -6.38
N ARG A 338 -3.93 16.56 -6.72
CA ARG A 338 -3.75 17.30 -7.98
C ARG A 338 -2.34 17.87 -8.15
N GLY A 339 -1.67 18.23 -7.05
CA GLY A 339 -0.26 18.62 -7.09
C GLY A 339 0.68 17.47 -7.46
N ILE A 340 0.39 16.24 -6.99
CA ILE A 340 1.15 15.02 -7.34
C ILE A 340 0.88 14.61 -8.79
N THR A 341 -0.37 14.76 -9.25
CA THR A 341 -0.84 14.32 -10.58
C THR A 341 -0.95 15.47 -11.57
N ALA A 342 -0.13 16.51 -11.41
CA ALA A 342 -0.16 17.66 -12.31
C ALA A 342 0.22 17.23 -13.75
N PRO A 343 -0.18 17.96 -14.80
CA PRO A 343 0.00 17.53 -16.20
C PRO A 343 1.45 17.24 -16.64
N HIS A 344 2.45 17.73 -15.90
CA HIS A 344 3.87 17.48 -16.17
C HIS A 344 4.42 16.23 -15.46
N THR A 345 3.57 15.52 -14.73
CA THR A 345 3.90 14.28 -14.02
C THR A 345 3.29 13.09 -14.77
N PRO A 346 3.84 11.88 -14.61
CA PRO A 346 3.30 10.68 -15.26
C PRO A 346 2.14 10.05 -14.46
N HIS A 347 1.74 10.65 -13.33
CA HIS A 347 0.78 10.07 -12.41
C HIS A 347 -0.67 10.37 -12.81
N ARG A 348 -1.57 9.42 -12.50
CA ARG A 348 -3.01 9.56 -12.76
C ARG A 348 -3.75 9.88 -11.48
N TYR A 349 -4.69 10.82 -11.55
CA TYR A 349 -5.62 11.12 -10.47
C TYR A 349 -6.77 10.10 -10.49
N VAL A 350 -6.89 9.28 -9.44
CA VAL A 350 -7.87 8.20 -9.37
C VAL A 350 -8.80 8.40 -8.17
N PRO A 351 -9.96 9.07 -8.35
CA PRO A 351 -10.90 9.28 -7.27
C PRO A 351 -11.62 7.97 -6.94
N GLN A 352 -11.78 7.65 -5.65
CA GLN A 352 -12.44 6.43 -5.20
C GLN A 352 -13.41 6.73 -4.07
N ALA A 353 -14.64 6.23 -4.22
CA ALA A 353 -15.72 6.43 -3.25
C ALA A 353 -15.42 5.73 -1.92
N LEU A 354 -15.73 6.42 -0.82
CA LEU A 354 -15.53 5.91 0.54
C LEU A 354 -16.70 5.12 1.11
N ALA A 355 -17.89 5.20 0.50
CA ALA A 355 -19.10 4.54 1.00
C ALA A 355 -18.87 3.01 1.18
N GLY A 356 -19.28 2.49 2.34
CA GLY A 356 -19.12 1.08 2.73
C GLY A 356 -17.72 0.68 3.23
N LEU A 357 -16.71 1.56 3.14
CA LEU A 357 -15.35 1.20 3.56
C LEU A 357 -15.16 1.22 5.08
N LEU A 358 -15.92 2.03 5.82
CA LEU A 358 -15.80 2.07 7.28
C LEU A 358 -16.29 0.75 7.90
N GLU A 359 -17.38 0.22 7.38
CA GLU A 359 -17.96 -1.07 7.72
C GLU A 359 -16.99 -2.19 7.37
N ALA A 360 -16.40 -2.14 6.17
CA ALA A 360 -15.39 -3.10 5.74
C ALA A 360 -14.18 -3.12 6.69
N LEU A 361 -13.67 -1.96 7.08
CA LEU A 361 -12.56 -1.84 8.03
C LEU A 361 -12.86 -2.48 9.39
N ALA A 362 -14.12 -2.42 9.84
CA ALA A 362 -14.54 -3.05 11.09
C ALA A 362 -14.51 -4.58 11.04
N THR A 363 -14.48 -5.20 9.86
CA THR A 363 -14.37 -6.66 9.68
C THR A 363 -12.93 -7.19 9.79
N SER A 364 -11.95 -6.30 9.89
CA SER A 364 -10.53 -6.67 9.96
C SER A 364 -10.27 -7.65 11.11
N PRO A 365 -9.61 -8.80 10.87
CA PRO A 365 -9.27 -9.77 11.92
C PRO A 365 -8.18 -9.25 12.86
N VAL A 366 -7.55 -8.14 12.50
CA VAL A 366 -6.53 -7.45 13.30
C VAL A 366 -6.99 -6.06 13.69
N ARG A 367 -6.58 -5.63 14.89
CA ARG A 367 -6.86 -4.27 15.36
C ARG A 367 -6.16 -3.25 14.47
N LEU A 368 -6.94 -2.36 13.87
CA LEU A 368 -6.44 -1.20 13.16
C LEU A 368 -5.94 -0.15 14.14
N SER A 369 -4.63 0.15 14.07
CA SER A 369 -3.98 1.15 14.90
C SER A 369 -2.77 1.75 14.16
N THR A 370 -2.62 3.06 14.23
CA THR A 370 -1.51 3.79 13.63
C THR A 370 -1.12 4.97 14.50
N MET A 371 0.18 5.15 14.76
CA MET A 371 0.70 6.24 15.61
C MET A 371 -0.02 6.36 16.97
N GLY A 372 -0.42 5.23 17.56
CA GLY A 372 -1.14 5.19 18.85
C GLY A 372 -2.65 5.45 18.77
N ARG A 373 -3.20 5.73 17.58
CA ARG A 373 -4.63 5.97 17.36
C ARG A 373 -5.29 4.78 16.67
N GLY A 374 -6.43 4.34 17.19
CA GLY A 374 -7.24 3.28 16.57
C GLY A 374 -8.31 3.84 15.62
N LEU A 375 -8.99 2.95 14.90
CA LEU A 375 -10.05 3.28 13.93
C LEU A 375 -11.10 4.27 14.48
N ALA A 376 -11.58 4.04 15.71
CA ALA A 376 -12.59 4.89 16.34
C ALA A 376 -12.10 6.30 16.71
N VAL A 377 -10.78 6.51 16.80
CA VAL A 377 -10.17 7.81 17.12
C VAL A 377 -9.84 8.57 15.84
N ASP A 378 -9.33 7.88 14.83
CA ASP A 378 -8.90 8.46 13.56
C ASP A 378 -9.06 7.44 12.44
N ALA A 379 -10.18 7.52 11.71
CA ALA A 379 -10.50 6.60 10.63
C ALA A 379 -9.78 6.95 9.31
N THR A 380 -9.34 8.20 9.17
CA THR A 380 -8.83 8.77 7.90
C THR A 380 -7.67 8.02 7.25
N PRO A 381 -6.60 7.61 7.98
CA PRO A 381 -5.52 6.85 7.35
C PRO A 381 -5.98 5.47 6.85
N PHE A 382 -6.96 4.86 7.53
CA PHE A 382 -7.46 3.54 7.18
C PHE A 382 -8.44 3.60 6.00
N LEU A 383 -9.32 4.61 5.97
CA LEU A 383 -10.21 4.87 4.83
C LEU A 383 -9.42 5.12 3.53
N ALA A 384 -8.36 5.93 3.62
CA ALA A 384 -7.50 6.19 2.47
C ALA A 384 -6.80 4.92 1.94
N ALA A 385 -6.29 4.08 2.85
CA ALA A 385 -5.69 2.80 2.47
C ALA A 385 -6.71 1.81 1.90
N ALA A 386 -7.93 1.74 2.46
CA ALA A 386 -9.00 0.90 1.95
C ALA A 386 -9.46 1.32 0.56
N ALA A 387 -9.49 2.63 0.26
CA ALA A 387 -9.80 3.13 -1.08
C ALA A 387 -8.77 2.64 -2.11
N ALA A 388 -7.48 2.58 -1.74
CA ALA A 388 -6.45 2.01 -2.61
C ALA A 388 -6.64 0.51 -2.85
N GLY A 389 -7.08 -0.24 -1.82
CA GLY A 389 -7.45 -1.66 -1.97
C GLY A 389 -8.66 -1.89 -2.89
N ARG A 390 -9.69 -1.04 -2.77
CA ARG A 390 -10.84 -1.04 -3.68
C ARG A 390 -10.40 -0.85 -5.13
N TRP A 391 -9.57 0.16 -5.39
CA TRP A 391 -9.05 0.41 -6.74
C TRP A 391 -8.26 -0.78 -7.29
N ALA A 392 -7.36 -1.35 -6.49
CA ALA A 392 -6.58 -2.52 -6.90
C ALA A 392 -7.48 -3.69 -7.32
N THR A 393 -8.61 -3.90 -6.65
CA THR A 393 -9.56 -4.97 -6.98
C THR A 393 -10.35 -4.69 -8.26
N ARG A 394 -10.67 -3.41 -8.54
CA ARG A 394 -11.32 -3.00 -9.78
C ARG A 394 -10.44 -3.29 -11.00
N LEU A 395 -9.13 -3.06 -10.87
CA LEU A 395 -8.16 -3.39 -11.92
C LEU A 395 -8.07 -4.90 -12.24
N LEU A 396 -8.53 -5.79 -11.35
CA LEU A 396 -8.55 -7.25 -11.58
C LEU A 396 -9.74 -7.72 -12.44
N ALA A 397 -10.69 -6.85 -12.80
CA ALA A 397 -11.66 -7.12 -13.86
C ALA A 397 -11.85 -5.86 -14.71
N PRO A 398 -10.89 -5.57 -15.60
CA PRO A 398 -11.07 -4.50 -16.55
C PRO A 398 -12.26 -4.81 -17.47
N VAL A 399 -12.94 -3.76 -17.91
CA VAL A 399 -13.93 -3.88 -18.99
C VAL A 399 -13.16 -4.08 -20.30
N THR A 400 -13.56 -5.09 -21.07
CA THR A 400 -13.00 -5.43 -22.38
C THR A 400 -14.03 -5.25 -23.50
N GLY A 401 -13.58 -5.21 -24.74
CA GLY A 401 -14.44 -5.02 -25.91
C GLY A 401 -14.97 -3.58 -26.06
N THR A 402 -16.18 -3.44 -26.59
CA THR A 402 -16.74 -2.13 -26.95
C THR A 402 -17.45 -1.46 -25.78
N VAL A 403 -17.15 -0.19 -25.54
CA VAL A 403 -17.92 0.72 -24.69
C VAL A 403 -18.33 1.96 -25.48
N TRP A 404 -19.38 2.64 -25.04
CA TRP A 404 -19.95 3.78 -25.74
C TRP A 404 -19.88 5.05 -24.90
N HIS A 405 -19.68 6.19 -25.55
CA HIS A 405 -19.74 7.50 -24.92
C HIS A 405 -20.56 8.47 -25.78
N VAL A 406 -21.46 9.21 -25.15
CA VAL A 406 -22.24 10.28 -25.80
C VAL A 406 -21.48 11.59 -25.62
N ALA A 407 -21.06 12.19 -26.73
CA ALA A 407 -20.28 13.42 -26.74
C ALA A 407 -21.01 14.54 -27.50
N LEU A 408 -20.74 15.80 -27.15
CA LEU A 408 -21.11 16.92 -28.01
C LEU A 408 -20.29 16.84 -29.31
N ALA A 409 -20.95 17.04 -30.46
CA ALA A 409 -20.30 16.95 -31.78
C ALA A 409 -19.10 17.90 -31.91
N GLN A 410 -19.20 19.11 -31.36
CA GLN A 410 -18.10 20.08 -31.37
C GLN A 410 -16.93 19.62 -30.48
N GLU A 411 -17.21 19.10 -29.28
CA GLU A 411 -16.15 18.62 -28.37
C GLU A 411 -15.38 17.43 -28.97
N TRP A 412 -16.08 16.58 -29.73
CA TRP A 412 -15.44 15.51 -30.49
C TRP A 412 -14.57 16.06 -31.63
N ALA A 413 -15.06 17.02 -32.42
CA ALA A 413 -14.28 17.65 -33.48
C ALA A 413 -12.98 18.27 -32.93
N ASP A 414 -13.07 19.00 -31.82
CA ASP A 414 -11.91 19.58 -31.13
C ASP A 414 -10.95 18.51 -30.57
N ALA A 415 -11.45 17.32 -30.22
CA ALA A 415 -10.63 16.20 -29.74
C ALA A 415 -9.86 15.52 -30.88
N VAL A 416 -10.45 15.43 -32.08
CA VAL A 416 -9.78 14.92 -33.29
C VAL A 416 -8.55 15.78 -33.61
N GLU A 417 -8.67 17.10 -33.54
CA GLU A 417 -7.54 18.02 -33.77
C GLU A 417 -6.42 17.88 -32.71
N ARG A 418 -6.79 17.54 -31.48
CA ARG A 418 -5.85 17.39 -30.35
C ARG A 418 -5.27 15.98 -30.20
N GLY A 419 -5.83 14.98 -30.88
CA GLY A 419 -5.43 13.58 -30.81
C GLY A 419 -5.97 12.79 -29.61
N ALA A 420 -6.73 13.42 -28.70
CA ALA A 420 -7.36 12.75 -27.56
C ALA A 420 -8.61 13.49 -27.05
N TYR A 421 -9.58 12.72 -26.56
CA TYR A 421 -10.82 13.20 -25.95
C TYR A 421 -10.71 13.19 -24.41
N SER A 422 -10.97 14.35 -23.80
CA SER A 422 -10.73 14.59 -22.35
C SER A 422 -11.94 15.19 -21.62
N ARG A 423 -13.16 14.97 -22.12
CA ARG A 423 -14.40 15.35 -21.42
C ARG A 423 -14.94 14.14 -20.70
N SER A 424 -15.51 14.33 -19.52
CA SER A 424 -16.03 13.24 -18.72
C SER A 424 -17.50 12.95 -18.99
N THR A 425 -18.30 14.02 -18.93
CA THR A 425 -19.72 14.08 -19.21
C THR A 425 -20.05 15.54 -19.60
N ARG A 426 -21.32 15.85 -19.84
CA ARG A 426 -21.75 17.21 -20.15
C ARG A 426 -21.27 18.19 -19.07
N ALA A 427 -20.65 19.28 -19.52
CA ALA A 427 -20.15 20.38 -18.69
C ALA A 427 -19.02 20.02 -17.69
N ALA A 428 -18.47 18.79 -17.73
CA ALA A 428 -17.38 18.38 -16.83
C ALA A 428 -16.23 17.71 -17.60
N GLY A 429 -14.99 18.13 -17.31
CA GLY A 429 -13.77 17.59 -17.88
C GLY A 429 -13.22 16.37 -17.15
N LEU A 430 -12.32 15.64 -17.80
CA LEU A 430 -11.56 14.56 -17.17
C LEU A 430 -10.76 15.05 -15.96
N GLU A 431 -10.16 16.24 -16.00
CA GLU A 431 -9.38 16.79 -14.88
C GLU A 431 -10.24 17.11 -13.64
N GLU A 432 -11.52 17.38 -13.84
CA GLU A 432 -12.47 17.71 -12.78
C GLU A 432 -13.00 16.43 -12.12
N VAL A 433 -13.36 15.44 -12.94
CA VAL A 433 -14.02 14.19 -12.50
C VAL A 433 -13.03 13.07 -12.16
N GLY A 434 -11.92 12.95 -12.91
CA GLY A 434 -10.90 11.91 -12.76
C GLY A 434 -11.04 10.71 -13.72
N PHE A 435 -12.17 10.57 -14.41
CA PHE A 435 -12.41 9.55 -15.44
C PHE A 435 -13.43 10.04 -16.48
N VAL A 436 -13.49 9.39 -17.64
CA VAL A 436 -14.55 9.59 -18.65
C VAL A 436 -15.68 8.57 -18.42
N HIS A 437 -16.92 9.06 -18.35
CA HIS A 437 -18.07 8.18 -18.22
C HIS A 437 -18.32 7.46 -19.54
N ALA A 438 -18.46 6.15 -19.51
CA ALA A 438 -18.86 5.36 -20.66
C ALA A 438 -20.06 4.48 -20.27
N SER A 439 -20.58 3.77 -21.26
CA SER A 439 -21.81 2.98 -21.16
C SER A 439 -21.65 1.68 -21.91
N ARG A 440 -22.37 0.66 -21.48
CA ARG A 440 -22.71 -0.51 -22.31
C ARG A 440 -23.86 -0.15 -23.24
N ALA A 441 -24.12 -0.94 -24.27
CA ALA A 441 -25.12 -0.63 -25.29
C ALA A 441 -26.52 -0.40 -24.68
N ASP A 442 -26.90 -1.25 -23.72
CA ASP A 442 -28.16 -1.20 -22.95
C ASP A 442 -28.26 -0.04 -21.95
N GLN A 443 -27.18 0.72 -21.79
CA GLN A 443 -27.10 1.88 -20.89
C GLN A 443 -27.20 3.21 -21.66
N VAL A 444 -26.81 3.25 -22.94
CA VAL A 444 -26.66 4.49 -23.71
C VAL A 444 -27.94 5.33 -23.73
N ASP A 445 -29.08 4.71 -24.02
CA ASP A 445 -30.35 5.44 -24.18
C ASP A 445 -30.75 6.16 -22.89
N ARG A 446 -30.64 5.49 -21.75
CA ARG A 446 -30.97 6.05 -20.44
C ARG A 446 -30.01 7.19 -20.05
N VAL A 447 -28.72 7.06 -20.40
CA VAL A 447 -27.72 8.12 -20.15
C VAL A 447 -27.96 9.32 -21.06
N ALA A 448 -28.27 9.11 -22.33
CA ALA A 448 -28.58 10.19 -23.27
C ALA A 448 -29.82 10.97 -22.81
N GLU A 449 -30.89 10.28 -22.42
CA GLU A 449 -32.11 10.88 -21.87
C GLU A 449 -31.81 11.67 -20.58
N ALA A 450 -31.04 11.11 -19.65
CA ALA A 450 -30.80 11.76 -18.37
C ALA A 450 -29.98 13.06 -18.43
N PHE A 451 -29.06 13.19 -19.40
CA PHE A 451 -28.07 14.27 -19.42
C PHE A 451 -28.11 15.18 -20.65
N TYR A 452 -28.81 14.77 -21.72
CA TYR A 452 -28.74 15.42 -23.02
C TYR A 452 -30.10 15.60 -23.72
N ASP A 453 -31.25 15.38 -23.06
CA ASP A 453 -32.59 15.47 -23.70
C ASP A 453 -32.96 16.86 -24.24
N ASP A 454 -32.32 17.90 -23.71
CA ASP A 454 -32.58 19.30 -24.02
C ASP A 454 -31.81 19.78 -25.26
N LEU A 455 -30.99 18.93 -25.85
CA LEU A 455 -30.19 19.24 -27.03
C LEU A 455 -30.90 18.79 -28.31
N GLY A 456 -30.93 19.67 -29.30
CA GLY A 456 -31.55 19.41 -30.60
C GLY A 456 -30.75 18.44 -31.48
N ASP A 457 -31.41 18.00 -32.55
CA ASP A 457 -30.83 17.09 -33.54
C ASP A 457 -29.46 17.56 -34.05
N GLY A 458 -28.51 16.63 -34.16
CA GLY A 458 -27.16 16.90 -34.68
C GLY A 458 -26.18 17.51 -33.67
N ALA A 459 -26.61 17.82 -32.43
CA ALA A 459 -25.72 18.31 -31.39
C ALA A 459 -24.79 17.22 -30.80
N LEU A 460 -25.14 15.95 -30.98
CA LEU A 460 -24.53 14.81 -30.31
C LEU A 460 -23.95 13.79 -31.29
N VAL A 461 -22.85 13.17 -30.87
CA VAL A 461 -22.28 11.99 -31.50
C VAL A 461 -22.15 10.86 -30.49
N LEU A 462 -22.31 9.64 -30.98
CA LEU A 462 -22.05 8.41 -30.24
C LEU A 462 -20.67 7.89 -30.65
N LEU A 463 -19.76 7.83 -29.69
CA LEU A 463 -18.42 7.28 -29.84
C LEU A 463 -18.45 5.80 -29.50
N GLU A 464 -17.99 4.96 -30.43
CA GLU A 464 -17.74 3.53 -30.19
C GLU A 464 -16.27 3.34 -29.85
N ILE A 465 -15.97 3.02 -28.59
CA ILE A 465 -14.62 3.00 -28.03
C ILE A 465 -14.17 1.56 -27.76
N ASP A 466 -12.94 1.24 -28.16
CA ASP A 466 -12.28 -0.03 -27.93
C ASP A 466 -11.56 -0.05 -26.57
N ALA A 467 -12.13 -0.74 -25.60
CA ALA A 467 -11.54 -0.86 -24.26
C ALA A 467 -10.23 -1.67 -24.24
N ASP A 468 -10.03 -2.58 -25.20
CA ASP A 468 -8.79 -3.36 -25.30
C ASP A 468 -7.65 -2.47 -25.85
N ALA A 469 -7.97 -1.60 -26.82
CA ALA A 469 -7.02 -0.59 -27.29
C ALA A 469 -6.67 0.44 -26.20
N LEU A 470 -7.64 0.84 -25.37
CA LEU A 470 -7.38 1.68 -24.20
C LEU A 470 -6.42 1.00 -23.21
N ALA A 471 -6.65 -0.29 -22.91
CA ALA A 471 -5.79 -1.04 -22.02
C ALA A 471 -4.35 -1.13 -22.54
N ALA A 472 -4.17 -1.35 -23.85
CA ALA A 472 -2.86 -1.35 -24.52
C ALA A 472 -2.17 0.02 -24.48
N ALA A 473 -2.94 1.12 -24.51
CA ALA A 473 -2.46 2.48 -24.29
C ALA A 473 -2.21 2.83 -22.80
N GLY A 474 -2.38 1.86 -21.90
CA GLY A 474 -2.17 2.06 -20.47
C GLY A 474 -3.34 2.75 -19.75
N VAL A 475 -4.49 2.93 -20.40
CA VAL A 475 -5.71 3.54 -19.84
C VAL A 475 -6.63 2.44 -19.30
N ALA A 476 -6.92 2.48 -18.00
CA ALA A 476 -7.80 1.49 -17.37
C ALA A 476 -9.28 1.81 -17.65
N VAL A 477 -10.06 0.79 -17.98
CA VAL A 477 -11.52 0.86 -18.02
C VAL A 477 -12.06 -0.10 -16.97
N VAL A 478 -12.82 0.41 -15.99
CA VAL A 478 -13.37 -0.41 -14.89
C VAL A 478 -14.87 -0.23 -14.77
N ALA A 479 -15.57 -1.25 -14.28
CA ALA A 479 -17.01 -1.19 -14.05
C ALA A 479 -17.32 -0.82 -12.59
N GLU A 480 -17.90 0.34 -12.37
CA GLU A 480 -18.14 0.91 -11.03
C GLU A 480 -19.60 1.29 -10.84
N PRO A 481 -20.15 1.21 -9.62
CA PRO A 481 -21.50 1.68 -9.36
C PRO A 481 -21.66 3.15 -9.76
N GLY A 482 -22.74 3.48 -10.47
CA GLY A 482 -23.01 4.85 -10.91
C GLY A 482 -23.43 5.79 -9.77
N SER A 483 -23.75 5.25 -8.60
CA SER A 483 -24.16 6.02 -7.41
C SER A 483 -23.03 6.20 -6.40
N ALA A 484 -23.08 7.33 -5.69
CA ALA A 484 -22.11 7.67 -4.65
C ALA A 484 -22.12 6.70 -3.45
N ASP A 485 -23.28 6.09 -3.14
CA ASP A 485 -23.43 5.09 -2.08
C ASP A 485 -22.88 3.70 -2.45
N GLN A 486 -22.35 3.56 -3.67
CA GLN A 486 -21.71 2.35 -4.19
C GLN A 486 -22.66 1.16 -4.33
N THR A 487 -23.93 1.44 -4.63
CA THR A 487 -24.97 0.45 -4.90
C THR A 487 -25.47 0.51 -6.35
N GLY A 488 -26.25 -0.50 -6.77
CA GLY A 488 -26.93 -0.46 -8.05
C GLY A 488 -26.07 -0.82 -9.26
N GLU A 489 -26.50 -0.33 -10.42
CA GLU A 489 -25.93 -0.69 -11.72
C GLU A 489 -24.52 -0.13 -11.89
N ARG A 490 -23.65 -0.93 -12.54
CA ARG A 490 -22.26 -0.57 -12.79
C ARG A 490 -22.06 -0.06 -14.22
N PHE A 491 -21.33 1.04 -14.35
CA PHE A 491 -21.01 1.70 -15.60
C PHE A 491 -19.52 1.60 -15.89
N PRO A 492 -19.10 1.46 -17.17
CA PRO A 492 -17.71 1.59 -17.54
C PRO A 492 -17.20 3.02 -17.30
N HIS A 493 -16.10 3.17 -16.57
CA HIS A 493 -15.39 4.42 -16.39
C HIS A 493 -13.96 4.30 -16.93
N VAL A 494 -13.55 5.25 -17.77
CA VAL A 494 -12.25 5.28 -18.43
C VAL A 494 -11.30 6.22 -17.68
N TYR A 495 -10.29 5.69 -17.03
CA TYR A 495 -9.34 6.42 -16.17
C TYR A 495 -8.17 7.02 -16.96
N GLY A 496 -8.51 7.91 -17.91
CA GLY A 496 -7.56 8.61 -18.76
C GLY A 496 -8.25 9.29 -19.94
N ALA A 497 -7.49 10.11 -20.67
CA ALA A 497 -7.97 10.66 -21.94
C ALA A 497 -8.11 9.51 -22.95
N VAL A 498 -9.16 9.55 -23.77
CA VAL A 498 -9.42 8.55 -24.81
C VAL A 498 -8.61 8.94 -26.06
N PRO A 499 -7.56 8.20 -26.46
CA PRO A 499 -6.87 8.46 -27.71
C PRO A 499 -7.85 8.32 -28.87
N ILE A 500 -7.75 9.18 -29.88
CA ILE A 500 -8.68 9.14 -31.02
C ILE A 500 -8.63 7.78 -31.75
N ASP A 501 -7.46 7.13 -31.76
CA ASP A 501 -7.26 5.81 -32.37
C ASP A 501 -7.95 4.67 -31.60
N ALA A 502 -8.36 4.89 -30.34
CA ALA A 502 -9.17 3.96 -29.59
C ALA A 502 -10.67 4.08 -29.95
N VAL A 503 -11.08 5.09 -30.72
CA VAL A 503 -12.46 5.27 -31.18
C VAL A 503 -12.61 4.60 -32.56
N ARG A 504 -13.31 3.46 -32.59
CA ARG A 504 -13.50 2.67 -33.82
C ARG A 504 -14.47 3.31 -34.80
N THR A 505 -15.54 3.92 -34.29
CA THR A 505 -16.58 4.52 -35.12
C THR A 505 -17.24 5.69 -34.39
N VAL A 506 -17.60 6.72 -35.15
CA VAL A 506 -18.34 7.89 -34.68
C VAL A 506 -19.63 7.98 -35.46
N ARG A 507 -20.76 8.10 -34.76
CA ARG A 507 -22.08 8.14 -35.38
C ARG A 507 -22.85 9.36 -34.90
N ALA A 508 -23.62 10.00 -35.77
CA ALA A 508 -24.58 11.00 -35.33
C ALA A 508 -25.61 10.34 -34.40
N TRP A 509 -25.88 10.94 -33.24
CA TRP A 509 -26.92 10.45 -32.35
C TRP A 509 -28.31 10.66 -32.97
N ARG A 510 -29.13 9.60 -33.00
CA ARG A 510 -30.47 9.58 -33.60
C ARG A 510 -31.56 9.20 -32.58
N GLY A 511 -31.45 9.71 -31.36
CA GLY A 511 -32.44 9.52 -30.29
C GLY A 511 -32.42 8.14 -29.60
N SER A 512 -31.77 7.14 -30.19
CA SER A 512 -31.48 5.85 -29.53
C SER A 512 -30.19 5.22 -30.06
N HIS A 513 -29.61 4.31 -29.29
CA HIS A 513 -28.45 3.49 -29.65
C HIS A 513 -28.72 2.70 -30.91
N ALA A 514 -29.86 2.00 -30.96
CA ALA A 514 -30.27 1.19 -32.11
C ALA A 514 -30.38 2.02 -33.39
N ALA A 515 -31.01 3.21 -33.33
CA ALA A 515 -31.15 4.10 -34.49
C ALA A 515 -29.83 4.76 -34.91
N SER A 516 -28.87 4.87 -33.98
CA SER A 516 -27.56 5.45 -34.26
C SER A 516 -26.60 4.42 -34.87
N VAL A 517 -26.67 3.16 -34.45
CA VAL A 517 -25.78 2.07 -34.90
C VAL A 517 -26.28 1.36 -36.17
N GLY A 518 -27.61 1.26 -36.35
CA GLY A 518 -28.24 0.76 -37.57
C GLY A 518 -28.09 1.70 -38.75
#